data_AF-A0A401U283-F1
#
_entry.id   AF-A0A401U283-F1
#
_cell.length_a   1.000
_cell.length_b   1.000
_cell.length_c   1.000
_cell.angle_alpha   90.00
_cell.angle_beta   90.00
_cell.angle_gamma   90.00
#
_symmetry.space_group_name_H-M   'P 1'
#
loop_
_entity.id
_entity.type
_entity.pdbx_description
1 polymer ?
#
loop_
_entity_poly.entity_id
_entity_poly.type
_entity_poly.pdbx_seq_one_letter_code
_entity_poly.pdbx_strand_id
1 'polypeptide(L)'
;MATAASADVVRHPIPNSTFPIAQAVTVTGNTTTVYVSGQVPPVVSKDADPSSPQAYGDTKTQTVGVLNRIKGILEGQGLGMGDVVKMQ
;
A
#
# COMPACT_ATOMS: atom_id res chain seq x y z
N MET A 1 -26.10 28.14 -10.13
CA MET A 1 -24.68 28.07 -9.72
C MET A 1 -24.35 26.62 -9.43
N ALA A 2 -23.40 26.02 -10.14
CA ALA A 2 -22.96 24.66 -9.86
C ALA A 2 -22.01 24.71 -8.65
N THR A 3 -22.33 23.99 -7.59
CA THR A 3 -21.42 23.75 -6.46
C THR A 3 -20.27 22.87 -6.93
N ALA A 4 -19.03 23.35 -6.79
CA ALA A 4 -17.86 22.51 -7.02
C ALA A 4 -17.90 21.34 -6.02
N ALA A 5 -17.82 20.10 -6.52
CA ALA A 5 -17.64 18.94 -5.66
C ALA A 5 -16.25 19.04 -5.01
N SER A 6 -16.22 19.37 -3.72
CA SER A 6 -14.98 19.35 -2.93
C SER A 6 -14.82 17.95 -2.37
N ALA A 7 -13.84 17.20 -2.87
CA ALA A 7 -13.45 15.94 -2.27
C ALA A 7 -12.35 16.20 -1.23
N ASP A 8 -12.53 15.69 -0.02
CA ASP A 8 -11.50 15.75 1.01
C ASP A 8 -10.41 14.73 0.70
N VAL A 9 -9.14 15.15 0.77
CA VAL A 9 -7.99 14.31 0.44
C VAL A 9 -7.05 14.24 1.63
N VAL A 10 -6.85 13.04 2.17
CA VAL A 10 -5.88 12.75 3.23
C VAL A 10 -4.75 11.91 2.65
N ARG A 11 -3.51 12.35 2.85
CA ARG A 11 -2.30 11.64 2.42
C ARG A 11 -1.65 10.98 3.63
N HIS A 12 -1.51 9.67 3.59
CA HIS A 12 -0.87 8.88 4.65
C HIS A 12 0.61 8.71 4.31
N PRO A 13 1.54 9.31 5.07
CA PRO A 13 2.96 9.19 4.80
C PRO A 13 3.45 7.76 5.04
N ILE A 14 4.55 7.38 4.40
CA ILE A 14 5.27 6.16 4.76
C ILE A 14 5.89 6.37 6.15
N PRO A 15 5.61 5.51 7.15
CA PRO A 15 6.19 5.65 8.48
C PRO A 15 7.72 5.69 8.43
N ASN A 16 8.32 6.63 9.16
CA ASN A 16 9.79 6.78 9.29
C ASN A 16 10.53 6.95 7.95
N SER A 17 9.91 7.61 6.96
CA SER A 17 10.50 7.83 5.64
C SER A 17 10.43 9.30 5.23
N THR A 18 11.48 9.77 4.56
CA THR A 18 11.51 11.08 3.89
C THR A 18 11.21 10.99 2.40
N PHE A 19 10.84 9.80 1.92
CA PHE A 19 10.59 9.55 0.50
C PHE A 19 9.34 10.33 0.04
N PRO A 20 9.37 11.04 -1.11
CA PRO A 20 8.35 12.04 -1.47
C PRO A 20 7.07 11.43 -2.07
N ILE A 21 6.60 10.30 -1.54
CA ILE A 21 5.33 9.66 -1.92
C ILE A 21 4.55 9.23 -0.68
N ALA A 22 3.23 9.13 -0.83
CA ALA A 22 2.36 8.60 0.21
C ALA A 22 2.36 7.07 0.21
N GLN A 23 2.14 6.46 1.38
CA GLN A 23 1.83 5.04 1.51
C GLN A 23 0.41 4.73 1.01
N ALA A 24 -0.53 5.62 1.36
CA ALA A 24 -1.90 5.57 0.89
C ALA A 24 -2.49 6.99 0.77
N VAL A 25 -3.53 7.13 -0.04
CA VAL A 25 -4.31 8.37 -0.15
C VAL A 25 -5.78 8.02 0.00
N THR A 26 -6.44 8.65 0.97
CA THR A 26 -7.89 8.56 1.16
C THR A 26 -8.54 9.75 0.47
N VAL A 27 -9.52 9.49 -0.40
CA VAL A 27 -10.32 10.50 -1.07
C VAL A 27 -11.77 10.29 -0.67
N THR A 28 -12.39 11.32 -0.09
CA THR A 28 -13.78 11.28 0.37
C THR A 28 -14.64 12.23 -0.46
N GLY A 29 -15.61 11.67 -1.18
CA GLY A 29 -16.68 12.40 -1.85
C GLY A 29 -18.03 11.75 -1.49
N ASN A 30 -18.81 11.32 -2.49
CA ASN A 30 -20.02 10.52 -2.27
C ASN A 30 -19.72 9.11 -1.72
N THR A 31 -18.51 8.61 -1.99
CA THR A 31 -17.93 7.38 -1.46
C THR A 31 -16.50 7.70 -1.02
N THR A 32 -16.01 6.96 -0.03
CA THR A 32 -14.59 6.99 0.36
C THR A 32 -13.83 5.93 -0.42
N THR A 33 -12.74 6.33 -1.08
CA THR A 33 -11.80 5.41 -1.74
C THR A 33 -10.42 5.57 -1.14
N VAL A 34 -9.74 4.44 -0.91
CA VAL A 34 -8.35 4.41 -0.44
C VAL A 34 -7.47 3.86 -1.54
N TYR A 35 -6.56 4.71 -2.03
CA TYR A 35 -5.53 4.32 -3.00
C TYR A 35 -4.29 3.90 -2.24
N VAL A 36 -3.91 2.63 -2.34
CA VAL A 36 -2.69 2.08 -1.73
C VAL A 36 -1.57 2.11 -2.76
N SER A 37 -0.42 2.69 -2.40
CA SER A 37 0.77 2.69 -3.27
C SER A 37 1.24 1.26 -3.53
N GLY A 38 1.82 1.02 -4.71
CA GLY A 38 2.33 -0.29 -5.11
C GLY A 38 3.31 -0.86 -4.06
N GLN A 39 3.13 -2.14 -3.73
CA GLN A 39 3.95 -2.83 -2.73
C GLN A 39 4.92 -3.79 -3.41
N VAL A 40 6.18 -3.75 -2.96
CA VAL A 40 7.25 -4.61 -3.45
C VAL A 40 7.54 -5.75 -2.47
N PRO A 41 8.14 -6.86 -2.94
CA PRO A 41 8.47 -7.99 -2.08
C PRO A 41 9.34 -7.60 -0.87
N PRO A 42 9.08 -8.17 0.32
CA PRO A 42 9.97 -8.01 1.46
C PRO A 42 11.27 -8.78 1.27
N VAL A 43 12.36 -8.22 1.81
CA VAL A 43 13.55 -9.01 2.10
C VAL A 43 13.17 -10.04 3.16
N VAL A 44 13.35 -11.32 2.84
CA VAL A 44 13.06 -12.46 3.72
C VAL A 44 14.33 -13.14 4.23
N SER A 45 15.45 -12.97 3.54
CA SER A 45 16.77 -13.44 3.99
C SER A 45 17.68 -12.25 4.26
N LYS A 46 18.11 -12.08 5.51
CA LYS A 46 19.05 -11.02 5.92
C LYS A 46 20.51 -11.37 5.61
N ASP A 47 20.78 -12.65 5.37
CA ASP A 47 22.14 -13.16 5.10
C ASP A 47 22.48 -13.10 3.61
N ALA A 48 21.49 -12.93 2.75
CA ALA A 48 21.67 -12.73 1.31
C ALA A 48 21.95 -11.26 0.99
N ASP A 49 22.72 -11.01 -0.08
CA ASP A 49 22.89 -9.66 -0.63
C ASP A 49 21.50 -9.07 -0.98
N PRO A 50 21.10 -7.89 -0.44
CA PRO A 50 19.81 -7.27 -0.71
C PRO A 50 19.56 -6.93 -2.20
N SER A 51 20.62 -6.86 -3.00
CA SER A 51 20.54 -6.68 -4.46
C SER A 51 20.33 -7.99 -5.23
N SER A 52 20.39 -9.14 -4.54
CA SER A 52 20.22 -10.46 -5.14
C SER A 52 18.77 -10.97 -5.07
N PRO A 53 18.30 -11.76 -6.06
CA PRO A 53 16.99 -12.42 -6.00
C PRO A 53 16.79 -13.31 -4.74
N GLN A 54 17.88 -13.90 -4.24
CA GLN A 54 17.89 -14.79 -3.07
C GLN A 54 17.41 -14.08 -1.80
N ALA A 55 17.56 -12.76 -1.70
CA ALA A 55 17.05 -11.98 -0.58
C ALA A 55 15.52 -12.00 -0.47
N TYR A 56 14.81 -12.30 -1.56
CA TYR A 56 13.35 -12.17 -1.67
C TYR A 56 12.60 -13.51 -1.79
N GLY A 57 13.31 -14.62 -1.98
CA GLY A 57 12.72 -15.96 -2.17
C GLY A 57 12.07 -16.16 -3.54
N ASP A 58 11.24 -17.20 -3.66
CA ASP A 58 10.51 -17.51 -4.89
C ASP A 58 9.31 -16.58 -5.12
N THR A 59 8.72 -16.63 -6.32
CA THR A 59 7.57 -15.78 -6.68
C THR A 59 6.39 -15.92 -5.72
N LYS A 60 6.16 -17.12 -5.17
CA LYS A 60 5.10 -17.36 -4.17
C LYS A 60 5.40 -16.60 -2.88
N THR A 61 6.61 -16.72 -2.36
CA THR A 61 7.09 -16.03 -1.15
C THR A 61 6.98 -14.51 -1.33
N GLN A 62 7.43 -14.01 -2.48
CA GLN A 62 7.33 -12.60 -2.84
C GLN A 62 5.87 -12.13 -2.86
N THR A 63 4.98 -12.88 -3.51
CA THR A 63 3.56 -12.54 -3.64
C THR A 63 2.86 -12.51 -2.28
N VAL A 64 3.07 -13.53 -1.46
CA VAL A 64 2.52 -13.58 -0.09
C VAL A 64 3.03 -12.41 0.75
N GLY A 65 4.32 -12.08 0.64
CA GLY A 65 4.91 -10.93 1.31
C GLY A 65 4.28 -9.60 0.88
N VAL A 66 4.05 -9.40 -0.42
CA VAL A 66 3.36 -8.23 -0.98
C VAL A 66 1.93 -8.12 -0.44
N LEU A 67 1.16 -9.22 -0.49
CA LEU A 67 -0.23 -9.23 0.00
C LEU A 67 -0.31 -8.95 1.50
N ASN A 68 0.63 -9.47 2.30
CA ASN A 68 0.69 -9.18 3.74
C ASN A 68 1.03 -7.71 4.02
N ARG A 69 1.86 -7.06 3.19
CA ARG A 69 2.10 -5.61 3.31
C ARG A 69 0.86 -4.81 2.98
N ILE A 70 0.16 -5.15 1.90
CA ILE A 70 -1.10 -4.49 1.53
C ILE A 70 -2.11 -4.63 2.68
N LYS A 71 -2.26 -5.84 3.24
CA LYS A 71 -3.11 -6.09 4.41
C LYS A 71 -2.77 -5.15 5.58
N GLY A 72 -1.48 -5.05 5.95
CA GLY A 72 -1.07 -4.18 7.05
C GLY A 72 -1.36 -2.69 6.81
N ILE A 73 -1.23 -2.22 5.56
CA ILE A 73 -1.58 -0.85 5.19
C ILE A 73 -3.09 -0.62 5.33
N LEU A 74 -3.91 -1.54 4.81
CA LEU A 74 -5.37 -1.48 4.89
C LEU A 74 -5.84 -1.49 6.36
N GLU A 75 -5.26 -2.34 7.20
CA GLU A 75 -5.59 -2.41 8.63
C GLU A 75 -5.32 -1.08 9.34
N GLY A 76 -4.25 -0.37 8.96
CA GLY A 76 -3.97 0.99 9.46
C GLY A 76 -5.02 2.03 9.07
N GLN A 77 -5.87 1.74 8.07
CA GLN A 77 -6.99 2.56 7.64
C GLN A 77 -8.34 2.04 8.16
N GLY A 78 -8.34 1.01 9.01
CA GLY A 78 -9.57 0.34 9.47
C GLY A 78 -10.25 -0.52 8.40
N LEU A 79 -9.51 -0.93 7.37
CA LEU A 79 -9.97 -1.78 6.26
C LEU A 79 -9.34 -3.16 6.33
N GLY A 80 -9.91 -4.12 5.59
CA GLY A 80 -9.36 -5.46 5.40
C GLY A 80 -9.17 -5.81 3.92
N MET A 81 -8.55 -6.97 3.67
CA MET A 81 -8.37 -7.48 2.30
C MET A 81 -9.70 -7.73 1.56
N GLY A 82 -10.81 -7.92 2.29
CA GLY A 82 -12.15 -8.06 1.71
C GLY A 82 -12.71 -6.78 1.10
N ASP A 83 -12.17 -5.61 1.47
CA ASP A 83 -12.59 -4.30 0.95
C ASP A 83 -11.90 -3.93 -0.37
N VAL A 84 -11.00 -4.79 -0.86
CA VAL A 84 -10.28 -4.58 -2.12
C VAL A 84 -11.21 -4.86 -3.30
N VAL A 85 -11.57 -3.81 -4.03
CA VAL A 85 -12.42 -3.89 -5.23
C VAL A 85 -11.63 -3.85 -6.55
N LYS A 86 -10.34 -3.49 -6.50
CA LYS A 86 -9.45 -3.40 -7.67
C LYS A 86 -8.00 -3.70 -7.27
N MET A 87 -7.36 -4.57 -8.04
CA MET A 87 -5.91 -4.80 -8.06
C MET A 87 -5.38 -4.47 -9.46
N GLN A 88 -4.11 -4.08 -9.58
CA GLN A 88 -3.44 -3.71 -10.84
C GLN A 88 -2.13 -4.48 -11.00
#